data_AF-A0A0D0CNE0-F1
#
_entry.id   AF-A0A0D0CNE0-F1
#
_cell.length_a   1.000
_cell.length_b   1.000
_cell.length_c   1.000
_cell.angle_alpha   90.00
_cell.angle_beta   90.00
_cell.angle_gamma   90.00
#
_symmetry.space_group_name_H-M   'P 1'
#
loop_
_entity.id
_entity.type
_entity.pdbx_description
1 polymer ?
#
loop_
_entity_poly.entity_id
_entity_poly.type
_entity_poly.pdbx_seq_one_letter_code
_entity_poly.pdbx_strand_id
1 'polypeptide(L)'
;MVALEADKVLMEMYKLLVDQDLKVTTAISDPNGNVHRIKNLAWFWTMDIPRDTQESDWMSECRSYIFYHVNWLCTKAVQDQWKEEVELIKSEVQWTINFFDSKSRQWEKLGAQSREWGAMGHAVYAACQAAIYANLQDQCPTKIVDVNNSD
;
A
#
# COMPACT_ATOMS: atom_id res chain seq x y z
N MET A 1 -16.39 29.50 11.51
CA MET A 1 -16.99 30.68 10.85
C MET A 1 -18.43 30.91 11.26
N VAL A 2 -19.32 29.91 11.15
CA VAL A 2 -20.72 30.02 11.64
C VAL A 2 -20.77 30.31 13.15
N ALA A 3 -19.99 29.59 13.96
CA ALA A 3 -19.90 29.82 15.41
C ALA A 3 -19.18 31.12 15.81
N LEU A 4 -18.56 31.83 14.86
CA LEU A 4 -17.83 33.08 15.08
C LEU A 4 -18.57 34.29 14.48
N GLU A 5 -19.82 34.12 14.01
CA GLU A 5 -20.63 35.17 13.37
C GLU A 5 -19.87 35.97 12.31
N ALA A 6 -19.06 35.27 11.50
CA ALA A 6 -18.26 35.91 10.45
C ALA A 6 -19.15 36.59 9.40
N ASP A 7 -18.62 37.66 8.79
CA ASP A 7 -19.32 38.44 7.77
C ASP A 7 -19.80 37.55 6.60
N LYS A 8 -20.95 37.91 6.01
CA LYS A 8 -21.62 37.14 4.95
C LYS A 8 -20.71 36.90 3.76
N VAL A 9 -19.83 37.86 3.45
CA VAL A 9 -18.84 37.74 2.37
C VAL A 9 -17.84 36.60 2.65
N LEU A 10 -17.37 36.47 3.89
CA LEU A 10 -16.47 35.39 4.29
C LEU A 10 -17.20 34.04 4.34
N MET A 11 -18.49 34.04 4.68
CA MET A 11 -19.32 32.84 4.71
C MET A 11 -19.67 32.30 3.31
N GLU A 12 -19.77 33.14 2.29
CA GLU A 12 -19.90 32.70 0.90
C GLU A 12 -18.59 32.15 0.33
N MET A 13 -17.46 32.74 0.75
CA MET A 13 -16.12 32.34 0.30
C MET A 13 -15.65 31.04 0.96
N TYR A 14 -15.80 30.92 2.29
CA TYR A 14 -15.39 29.76 3.05
C TYR A 14 -16.62 28.94 3.47
N LYS A 15 -17.01 28.00 2.61
CA LYS A 15 -18.14 27.11 2.87
C LYS A 15 -17.80 26.13 4.00
N LEU A 16 -18.83 25.52 4.59
CA LEU A 16 -18.62 24.49 5.60
C LEU A 16 -18.08 23.24 4.92
N LEU A 17 -16.98 22.69 5.45
CA LEU A 17 -16.37 21.46 4.95
C LEU A 17 -17.22 20.26 5.41
N VAL A 18 -17.80 19.53 4.46
CA VAL A 18 -18.60 18.32 4.75
C VAL A 18 -17.84 17.10 4.23
N ASP A 19 -18.03 15.92 4.84
CA ASP A 19 -17.38 14.67 4.42
C ASP A 19 -17.56 14.31 2.94
N GLN A 20 -18.62 14.81 2.30
CA GLN A 20 -18.84 14.65 0.86
C GLN A 20 -17.81 15.40 0.01
N ASP A 21 -17.31 16.55 0.48
CA ASP A 21 -16.27 17.34 -0.17
C ASP A 21 -14.89 16.68 -0.06
N LEU A 22 -14.71 15.73 0.86
CA LEU A 22 -13.45 14.99 1.06
C LEU A 22 -13.33 13.75 0.16
N LYS A 23 -14.37 13.42 -0.62
CA LYS A 23 -14.34 12.26 -1.51
C LYS A 23 -13.52 12.56 -2.77
N VAL A 24 -12.34 11.94 -2.84
CA VAL A 24 -11.48 11.99 -4.04
C VAL A 24 -12.18 11.26 -5.18
N THR A 25 -12.51 11.99 -6.24
CA THR A 25 -13.14 11.41 -7.45
C THR A 25 -12.04 10.85 -8.36
N THR A 26 -12.02 9.54 -8.59
CA THR A 26 -10.99 8.80 -9.37
C THR A 26 -10.91 9.14 -10.86
N ALA A 27 -11.71 10.07 -11.38
CA ALA A 27 -11.75 10.48 -12.80
C ALA A 27 -10.54 11.35 -13.25
N ILE A 28 -9.45 11.37 -12.48
CA ILE A 28 -8.35 12.36 -12.58
C ILE A 28 -7.15 11.85 -13.41
N SER A 29 -7.09 10.57 -13.76
CA SER A 29 -5.86 9.91 -14.24
C SER A 29 -5.42 10.13 -15.70
N ASP A 30 -6.16 10.87 -16.54
CA ASP A 30 -5.77 11.10 -17.94
C ASP A 30 -5.17 12.51 -18.15
N PRO A 31 -3.88 12.67 -18.49
CA PRO A 31 -3.22 13.98 -18.56
C PRO A 31 -3.70 14.88 -19.72
N ASN A 32 -4.52 14.39 -20.65
CA ASN A 32 -4.91 15.17 -21.86
C ASN A 32 -6.37 15.68 -21.86
N GLY A 33 -7.10 15.50 -20.75
CA GLY A 33 -8.53 15.84 -20.62
C GLY A 33 -8.79 17.26 -20.10
N ASN A 34 -9.08 18.18 -21.01
CA ASN A 34 -9.33 19.62 -20.84
C ASN A 34 -10.46 20.01 -19.86
N VAL A 35 -10.26 21.11 -19.10
CA VAL A 35 -11.16 22.07 -18.37
C VAL A 35 -12.39 21.55 -17.58
N HIS A 36 -13.06 20.49 -17.99
CA HIS A 36 -14.29 19.98 -17.39
C HIS A 36 -14.09 19.31 -16.02
N ARG A 37 -12.86 19.00 -15.61
CA ARG A 37 -12.54 18.29 -14.35
C ARG A 37 -12.63 19.16 -13.10
N ILE A 38 -12.46 20.47 -13.24
CA ILE A 38 -12.54 21.42 -12.12
C ILE A 38 -13.96 21.44 -11.50
N LYS A 39 -14.99 21.09 -12.28
CA LYS A 39 -16.40 21.12 -11.84
C LYS A 39 -16.75 20.09 -10.76
N ASN A 40 -16.00 19.00 -10.63
CA ASN A 40 -16.24 17.95 -9.64
C ASN A 40 -15.33 18.06 -8.41
N LEU A 41 -14.51 19.11 -8.32
CA LEU A 41 -13.62 19.32 -7.18
C LEU A 41 -14.36 19.97 -6.03
N ALA A 42 -13.91 19.65 -4.82
CA ALA A 42 -14.35 20.33 -3.61
C ALA A 42 -14.18 21.85 -3.72
N TRP A 43 -15.09 22.59 -3.12
CA TRP A 43 -15.16 24.05 -3.23
C TRP A 43 -13.87 24.74 -2.77
N PHE A 44 -13.09 24.13 -1.86
CA PHE A 44 -11.83 24.71 -1.38
C PHE A 44 -10.69 24.62 -2.41
N TRP A 45 -10.74 23.66 -3.35
CA TRP A 45 -9.82 23.59 -4.49
C TRP A 45 -10.20 24.55 -5.62
N THR A 46 -11.47 24.95 -5.67
CA THR A 46 -12.01 25.92 -6.65
C THR A 46 -12.21 27.32 -6.06
N MET A 47 -11.86 27.51 -4.78
CA MET A 47 -11.98 28.80 -4.11
C MET A 47 -11.00 29.78 -4.75
N ASP A 48 -11.55 30.86 -5.29
CA ASP A 48 -10.77 32.02 -5.66
C ASP A 48 -10.55 32.83 -4.40
N ILE A 49 -9.28 33.00 -4.00
CA ILE A 49 -8.92 33.84 -2.84
C ILE A 49 -8.67 35.23 -3.42
N PRO A 50 -9.59 36.20 -3.30
CA PRO A 50 -9.31 37.55 -3.71
C PRO A 50 -8.52 38.21 -2.59
N ARG A 51 -7.19 38.27 -2.73
CA ARG A 51 -6.39 39.25 -2.00
C ARG A 51 -5.36 39.87 -2.93
N ASP A 52 -5.73 41.05 -3.39
CA ASP A 52 -4.83 42.14 -3.75
C ASP A 52 -3.90 41.97 -4.96
N THR A 53 -4.11 40.98 -5.82
CA THR A 53 -3.32 40.87 -7.06
C THR A 53 -4.23 40.93 -8.26
N GLN A 54 -4.05 41.97 -9.09
CA GLN A 54 -4.55 42.04 -10.47
C GLN A 54 -4.54 40.65 -11.09
N GLU A 55 -5.69 40.21 -11.60
CA GLU A 55 -5.85 39.27 -12.72
C GLU A 55 -4.53 38.62 -13.21
N SER A 56 -4.02 37.69 -12.42
CA SER A 56 -2.71 37.14 -12.69
C SER A 56 -2.82 35.64 -12.87
N ASP A 57 -2.58 35.23 -14.10
CA ASP A 57 -2.58 33.84 -14.57
C ASP A 57 -1.77 32.89 -13.67
N TRP A 58 -0.78 33.42 -12.93
CA TRP A 58 0.06 32.66 -12.01
C TRP A 58 -0.72 31.92 -10.91
N MET A 59 -1.84 32.44 -10.40
CA MET A 59 -2.63 31.72 -9.39
C MET A 59 -3.42 30.54 -9.98
N SER A 60 -3.80 30.63 -11.25
CA SER A 60 -4.41 29.52 -11.99
C SER A 60 -3.38 28.44 -12.29
N GLU A 61 -2.17 28.84 -12.69
CA GLU A 61 -1.03 27.95 -12.91
C GLU A 61 -0.57 27.27 -11.62
N CYS A 62 -0.46 28.00 -10.50
CA CYS A 62 -0.09 27.42 -9.20
C CYS A 62 -1.13 26.42 -8.69
N ARG A 63 -2.44 26.70 -8.84
CA ARG A 63 -3.51 25.75 -8.45
C ARG A 63 -3.44 24.46 -9.25
N SER A 64 -3.29 24.60 -10.57
CA SER A 64 -3.09 23.47 -11.48
C SER A 64 -1.83 22.68 -11.10
N TYR A 65 -0.70 23.37 -10.92
CA TYR A 65 0.59 22.78 -10.57
C TYR A 65 0.54 22.00 -9.26
N ILE A 66 0.00 22.60 -8.18
CA ILE A 66 -0.09 21.92 -6.87
C ILE A 66 -0.98 20.68 -6.99
N PHE A 67 -2.12 20.77 -7.67
CA PHE A 67 -3.04 19.64 -7.80
C PHE A 67 -2.44 18.48 -8.59
N TYR A 68 -1.89 18.75 -9.79
CA TYR A 68 -1.27 17.72 -10.61
C TYR A 68 -0.03 17.13 -9.93
N HIS A 69 0.77 17.97 -9.28
CA HIS A 69 1.99 17.52 -8.61
C HIS A 69 1.68 16.67 -7.38
N VAL A 70 0.70 17.05 -6.54
CA VAL A 70 0.27 16.23 -5.40
C VAL A 70 -0.33 14.90 -5.86
N ASN A 71 -1.20 14.90 -6.87
CA ASN A 71 -1.77 13.65 -7.39
C ASN A 71 -0.69 12.74 -8.00
N TRP A 72 0.28 13.32 -8.71
CA TRP A 72 1.43 12.59 -9.23
C TRP A 72 2.30 12.02 -8.10
N LEU A 73 2.60 12.81 -7.06
CA LEU A 73 3.36 12.35 -5.89
C LEU A 73 2.64 11.21 -5.17
N CYS A 74 1.33 11.29 -4.97
CA CYS A 74 0.54 10.21 -4.38
C CYS A 74 0.56 8.95 -5.25
N THR A 75 0.35 9.09 -6.56
CA THR A 75 0.37 7.96 -7.51
C THR A 75 1.76 7.31 -7.54
N LYS A 76 2.81 8.12 -7.53
CA LYS A 76 4.20 7.66 -7.49
C LYS A 76 4.51 6.95 -6.17
N ALA A 77 4.09 7.51 -5.03
CA ALA A 77 4.28 6.88 -3.72
C ALA A 77 3.58 5.52 -3.64
N VAL A 78 2.35 5.42 -4.17
CA VAL A 78 1.65 4.14 -4.30
C VAL A 78 2.46 3.19 -5.17
N GLN A 79 2.90 3.60 -6.36
CA GLN A 79 3.72 2.77 -7.25
C GLN A 79 5.01 2.29 -6.57
N ASP A 80 5.71 3.16 -5.86
CA ASP A 80 6.94 2.83 -5.15
C ASP A 80 6.65 1.86 -4.00
N GLN A 81 5.55 2.03 -3.27
CA GLN A 81 5.08 1.07 -2.26
C GLN A 81 4.80 -0.31 -2.88
N TRP A 82 4.09 -0.40 -4.01
CA TRP A 82 3.86 -1.70 -4.67
C TRP A 82 5.17 -2.39 -5.07
N LYS A 83 6.17 -1.63 -5.54
CA LYS A 83 7.50 -2.18 -5.85
C LYS A 83 8.20 -2.71 -4.61
N GLU A 84 8.15 -1.96 -3.50
CA GLU A 84 8.71 -2.38 -2.22
C GLU A 84 8.01 -3.63 -1.68
N GLU A 85 6.67 -3.67 -1.72
CA GLU A 85 5.87 -4.82 -1.28
C GLU A 85 6.21 -6.09 -2.05
N VAL A 86 6.40 -6.00 -3.37
CA VAL A 86 6.81 -7.16 -4.18
C VAL A 86 8.17 -7.71 -3.74
N GLU A 87 9.15 -6.84 -3.48
CA GLU A 87 10.47 -7.27 -3.00
C GLU A 87 10.41 -7.81 -1.56
N LEU A 88 9.59 -7.20 -0.70
CA LEU A 88 9.35 -7.70 0.66
C LEU A 88 8.75 -9.09 0.63
N ILE A 89 7.69 -9.32 -0.15
CA ILE A 89 7.03 -10.63 -0.28
C ILE A 89 8.03 -11.69 -0.75
N LYS A 90 8.88 -11.39 -1.76
CA LYS A 90 9.93 -12.32 -2.19
C LYS A 90 10.87 -12.68 -1.02
N SER A 91 11.29 -11.68 -0.25
CA SER A 91 12.16 -11.90 0.90
C SER A 91 11.48 -12.72 2.01
N GLU A 92 10.20 -12.45 2.31
CA GLU A 92 9.41 -13.16 3.32
C GLU A 92 9.19 -14.63 2.95
N VAL A 93 8.94 -14.90 1.67
CA VAL A 93 8.80 -16.28 1.20
C VAL A 93 10.14 -17.01 1.30
N GLN A 94 11.26 -16.36 0.94
CA GLN A 94 12.58 -16.95 1.14
C GLN A 94 12.87 -17.22 2.63
N TRP A 95 12.49 -16.30 3.52
CA TRP A 95 12.61 -16.50 4.96
C TRP A 95 11.76 -17.66 5.46
N THR A 96 10.55 -17.82 4.91
CA THR A 96 9.65 -18.93 5.25
C THR A 96 10.24 -20.28 4.84
N ILE A 97 10.82 -20.36 3.63
CA ILE A 97 11.54 -21.56 3.15
C ILE A 97 12.71 -21.89 4.09
N ASN A 98 13.52 -20.88 4.43
CA ASN A 98 14.66 -21.05 5.33
C ASN A 98 14.22 -21.48 6.75
N PHE A 99 13.09 -20.98 7.22
CA PHE A 99 12.50 -21.36 8.50
C PHE A 99 12.09 -22.83 8.50
N PHE A 100 11.43 -23.31 7.43
CA PHE A 100 11.06 -24.72 7.32
C PHE A 100 12.28 -25.65 7.24
N ASP A 101 13.32 -25.30 6.48
CA ASP A 101 14.58 -26.05 6.43
C ASP A 101 15.22 -26.13 7.83
N SER A 102 15.31 -24.99 8.52
CA SER A 102 15.83 -24.92 9.88
C SER A 102 15.04 -25.81 10.86
N LYS A 103 13.70 -25.80 10.76
CA LYS A 103 12.84 -26.64 11.59
C LYS A 103 12.99 -28.12 11.27
N SER A 104 13.06 -28.48 9.99
CA SER A 104 13.29 -29.86 9.58
C SER A 104 14.59 -30.40 10.18
N ARG A 105 15.71 -29.68 10.01
CA ARG A 105 17.02 -30.06 10.56
C ARG A 105 17.03 -30.12 12.09
N GLN A 106 16.29 -29.22 12.76
CA GLN A 106 16.14 -29.26 14.21
C GLN A 106 15.49 -30.58 14.66
N TRP A 107 14.43 -31.01 13.99
CA TRP A 107 13.76 -32.28 14.29
C TRP A 107 14.60 -33.50 13.94
N GLU A 108 15.35 -33.48 12.83
CA GLU A 108 16.30 -34.55 12.50
C GLU A 108 17.37 -34.73 13.59
N LYS A 109 17.93 -33.62 14.09
CA LYS A 109 18.91 -33.64 15.18
C LYS A 109 18.31 -34.24 16.47
N LEU A 110 17.10 -33.84 16.83
CA LEU A 110 16.39 -34.39 17.99
C LEU A 110 16.07 -35.88 17.82
N GLY A 111 15.73 -36.30 16.59
CA GLY A 111 15.50 -37.70 16.26
C GLY A 111 16.75 -38.55 16.38
N ALA A 112 17.90 -38.05 15.92
CA ALA A 112 19.20 -38.71 16.08
C ALA A 112 19.57 -38.89 17.56
N GLN A 113 19.44 -37.82 18.36
CA GLN A 113 19.70 -37.88 19.81
C GLN A 113 18.77 -38.87 20.53
N SER A 114 17.48 -38.88 20.17
CA SER A 114 16.50 -39.80 20.75
C SER A 114 16.82 -41.26 20.42
N ARG A 115 17.39 -41.53 19.24
CA ARG A 115 17.84 -42.86 18.82
C ARG A 115 19.04 -43.32 19.65
N GLU A 116 20.00 -42.43 19.91
CA GLU A 116 21.16 -42.70 20.77
C GLU A 116 20.75 -43.02 22.21
N TRP A 117 19.69 -42.38 22.72
CA TRP A 117 19.14 -42.66 24.06
C TRP A 117 18.20 -43.88 24.11
N GLY A 118 18.03 -44.61 23.01
CA GLY A 118 17.15 -45.79 22.95
C GLY A 118 15.65 -45.46 22.96
N ALA A 119 15.28 -44.19 22.85
CA ALA A 119 13.90 -43.72 22.85
C ALA A 119 13.28 -43.79 21.43
N MET A 120 13.12 -45.00 20.90
CA MET A 120 12.72 -45.22 19.50
C MET A 120 11.41 -44.54 19.09
N GLY A 121 10.42 -44.45 19.99
CA GLY A 121 9.16 -43.74 19.71
C GLY A 121 9.35 -42.23 19.46
N HIS A 122 10.23 -41.59 20.24
CA HIS A 122 10.55 -40.17 20.06
C HIS A 122 11.33 -39.94 18.76
N ALA A 123 12.22 -40.86 18.40
CA ALA A 123 12.95 -40.81 17.15
C ALA A 123 12.02 -40.90 15.92
N VAL A 124 11.02 -41.79 15.96
CA VAL A 124 10.02 -41.92 14.88
C VAL A 124 9.17 -40.65 14.78
N TYR A 125 8.69 -40.11 15.90
CA TYR A 125 7.90 -38.88 15.91
C TYR A 125 8.69 -37.69 15.35
N ALA A 126 9.95 -37.53 15.77
CA ALA A 126 10.82 -36.48 15.27
C ALA A 126 11.08 -36.62 13.76
N ALA A 127 11.26 -37.84 13.25
CA ALA A 127 11.37 -38.09 11.81
C ALA A 127 10.09 -37.72 11.05
N CYS A 128 8.90 -38.03 11.60
CA CYS A 128 7.64 -37.57 11.00
C CYS A 128 7.54 -36.05 10.96
N GLN A 129 7.94 -35.35 12.03
CA GLN A 129 7.94 -33.89 12.07
C GLN A 129 8.91 -33.29 11.05
N ALA A 130 10.13 -33.83 10.92
CA ALA A 130 11.08 -33.40 9.91
C ALA A 130 10.50 -33.55 8.49
N ALA A 131 9.86 -34.69 8.20
CA ALA A 131 9.22 -34.93 6.91
C ALA A 131 8.07 -33.94 6.60
N ILE A 132 7.28 -33.54 7.60
CA ILE A 132 6.23 -32.52 7.43
C ILE A 132 6.85 -31.18 7.02
N TYR A 133 7.89 -30.73 7.72
CA TYR A 133 8.55 -29.46 7.40
C TYR A 133 9.24 -29.49 6.03
N ALA A 134 9.86 -30.61 5.65
CA ALA A 134 10.41 -30.80 4.31
C ALA A 134 9.33 -30.69 3.22
N ASN A 135 8.17 -31.31 3.42
CA ASN A 135 7.06 -31.21 2.46
C ASN A 135 6.52 -29.77 2.36
N LEU A 136 6.39 -29.06 3.49
CA LEU A 136 6.00 -27.65 3.48
C LEU A 136 6.99 -26.77 2.71
N GLN A 137 8.29 -27.06 2.81
CA GLN A 137 9.33 -26.38 2.05
C GLN A 137 9.17 -26.61 0.54
N ASP A 138 8.90 -27.84 0.11
CA ASP A 138 8.73 -28.19 -1.31
C ASP A 138 7.48 -27.57 -1.95
N GLN A 139 6.42 -27.34 -1.17
CA GLN A 139 5.19 -26.71 -1.65
C GLN A 139 5.28 -25.18 -1.81
N CYS A 140 6.22 -24.52 -1.13
CA CYS A 140 6.40 -23.07 -1.23
C CYS A 140 6.80 -22.60 -2.64
N PRO A 141 7.87 -23.13 -3.28
CA PRO A 141 8.30 -22.64 -4.59
C PRO A 141 7.27 -22.90 -5.71
N THR A 142 6.51 -24.00 -5.65
CA THR A 142 5.48 -24.32 -6.65
C THR A 142 4.38 -23.25 -6.68
N LYS A 143 3.91 -22.82 -5.50
CA LYS A 143 2.86 -21.79 -5.39
C LYS A 143 3.33 -20.40 -5.85
N ILE A 144 4.62 -20.07 -5.69
CA ILE A 144 5.18 -18.78 -6.14
C ILE A 144 5.24 -18.72 -7.67
N VAL A 145 5.64 -19.81 -8.32
CA VAL A 145 5.71 -19.88 -9.79
C VAL A 145 4.33 -19.76 -10.42
N ASP A 146 3.30 -20.37 -9.80
CA ASP A 146 1.92 -20.24 -10.26
C ASP A 146 1.40 -18.79 -10.14
N VAL A 147 1.79 -18.07 -9.08
CA VAL A 147 1.44 -16.64 -8.91
C VAL A 147 2.11 -15.77 -9.99
N ASN A 148 3.35 -16.09 -10.37
CA ASN A 148 4.09 -15.32 -11.38
C ASN A 148 3.66 -15.62 -12.84
N ASN A 149 2.92 -16.72 -13.08
CA ASN A 149 2.48 -17.15 -14.42
C ASN A 149 0.97 -16.92 -14.67
N SER A 150 0.28 -16.23 -13.76
CA SER A 150 -1.18 -15.98 -13.85
C SER A 150 -1.54 -14.67 -14.58
N ASP A 151 -0.65 -14.16 -15.42
CA ASP A 151 -0.88 -13.01 -16.32
C ASP A 151 -1.66 -13.39 -17.58
#